data_AF-A0A5C4TH29-F1
#
_entry.id   AF-A0A5C4TH29-F1
#
_cell.length_a   1.000
_cell.length_b   1.000
_cell.length_c   1.000
_cell.angle_alpha   90.00
_cell.angle_beta   90.00
_cell.angle_gamma   90.00
#
_symmetry.space_group_name_H-M   'P 1'
#
loop_
_entity.id
_entity.type
_entity.pdbx_description
1 polymer ?
#
loop_
_entity_poly.entity_id
_entity_poly.type
_entity_poly.pdbx_seq_one_letter_code
_entity_poly.pdbx_strand_id
1 'polypeptide(L)'
;MVKEHWANIGNEWRYFDGNGQLTSTDFVTSIANGAMQTWYEYGVLPSVSIAQAICESNWGTAAPGNNLFGIKGSYNGQSQLLWTWEVYNGQSVHIKDWFRVYPTVNESVNDHGSFLYENSRYNNLLWDNNYYSVCNKLHQDGYATAPTYANTLINIIHASGLDQFDEGL
;
A
#
# COMPACT_ATOMS: atom_id res chain seq x y z
N MET A 1 28.95 -16.19 19.64
CA MET A 1 29.00 -15.83 18.21
C MET A 1 27.58 -15.54 17.78
N VAL A 2 27.22 -14.27 17.66
CA VAL A 2 25.86 -13.87 17.25
C VAL A 2 25.86 -13.81 15.73
N LYS A 3 25.54 -14.95 15.10
CA LYS A 3 24.83 -14.93 13.83
C LYS A 3 23.36 -14.70 14.29
N GLU A 4 22.54 -13.79 13.78
CA GLU A 4 22.19 -13.52 12.39
C GLU A 4 21.46 -12.16 12.36
N HIS A 5 21.82 -11.28 11.43
CA HIS A 5 21.08 -10.05 11.09
C HIS A 5 20.48 -10.14 9.69
N TRP A 6 20.41 -11.35 9.12
CA TRP A 6 20.04 -11.56 7.73
C TRP A 6 18.93 -12.59 7.69
N ALA A 7 17.78 -12.24 7.12
CA ALA A 7 16.78 -13.22 6.73
C ALA A 7 16.73 -13.27 5.21
N ASN A 8 16.62 -14.48 4.68
CA ASN A 8 16.29 -14.66 3.28
C ASN A 8 14.80 -14.41 3.14
N ILE A 9 14.46 -13.36 2.41
CA ILE A 9 13.07 -13.08 2.04
C ILE A 9 13.07 -13.06 0.51
N GLY A 10 12.55 -14.15 -0.08
CA GLY A 10 12.45 -14.36 -1.52
C GLY A 10 13.79 -14.73 -2.16
N ASN A 11 14.25 -13.91 -3.11
CA ASN A 11 15.52 -14.11 -3.83
C ASN A 11 16.66 -13.22 -3.30
N GLU A 12 16.42 -12.45 -2.24
CA GLU A 12 17.39 -11.49 -1.71
C GLU A 12 17.58 -11.63 -0.19
N TRP A 13 18.83 -11.42 0.23
CA TRP A 13 19.17 -11.37 1.64
C TRP A 13 18.86 -9.98 2.18
N ARG A 14 17.93 -9.89 3.12
CA ARG A 14 17.58 -8.62 3.76
C ARG A 14 18.13 -8.55 5.18
N TYR A 15 18.64 -7.37 5.53
CA TYR A 15 19.20 -7.10 6.85
C TYR A 15 18.12 -6.64 7.82
N PHE A 16 18.08 -7.22 9.01
CA PHE A 16 17.27 -6.80 10.14
C PHE A 16 18.18 -6.21 11.23
N ASP A 17 17.82 -5.02 11.73
CA ASP A 17 18.52 -4.42 12.87
C ASP A 17 18.37 -5.25 14.15
N GLY A 18 19.05 -4.82 15.21
CA GLY A 18 18.98 -5.48 16.52
C GLY A 18 17.58 -5.45 17.18
N ASN A 19 16.59 -4.80 16.56
CA ASN A 19 15.21 -4.72 17.00
C ASN A 19 14.25 -5.50 16.09
N GLY A 20 14.76 -6.19 15.06
CA GLY A 20 13.95 -6.94 14.10
C GLY A 20 13.30 -6.06 13.03
N GLN A 21 13.86 -4.88 12.73
CA GLN A 21 13.41 -4.02 11.63
C GLN A 21 14.29 -4.18 10.39
N LEU A 22 13.67 -4.30 9.21
CA LEU A 22 14.39 -4.30 7.94
C LEU A 22 15.13 -2.98 7.70
N THR A 23 16.39 -3.02 7.29
CA THR A 23 17.25 -1.83 7.11
C THR A 23 17.70 -1.56 5.66
N SER A 24 17.15 -2.28 4.66
CA SER A 24 17.44 -1.95 3.26
C SER A 24 16.85 -0.59 2.87
N THR A 25 17.54 0.15 2.00
CA THR A 25 17.10 1.46 1.47
C THR A 25 15.99 1.38 0.42
N ASP A 26 15.52 0.18 0.09
CA ASP A 26 14.54 0.01 -0.98
C ASP A 26 13.13 0.26 -0.48
N PHE A 27 12.34 0.95 -1.29
CA PHE A 27 10.99 1.44 -0.96
C PHE A 27 10.10 0.41 -0.25
N VAL A 28 10.12 -0.86 -0.69
CA VAL A 28 9.34 -1.95 -0.06
C VAL A 28 9.65 -2.10 1.42
N THR A 29 10.93 -2.03 1.80
CA THR A 29 11.37 -2.16 3.19
C THR A 29 10.84 -1.01 4.06
N SER A 30 10.83 0.22 3.55
CA SER A 30 10.40 1.38 4.35
C SER A 30 8.91 1.37 4.69
N ILE A 31 8.10 0.60 3.94
CA ILE A 31 6.66 0.48 4.14
C ILE A 31 6.21 -0.89 4.69
N ALA A 32 7.10 -1.89 4.73
CA ALA A 32 6.77 -3.26 5.12
C ALA A 32 6.15 -3.34 6.52
N ASN A 33 6.69 -2.61 7.50
CA ASN A 33 6.14 -2.61 8.86
C ASN A 33 4.70 -2.07 8.89
N GLY A 34 4.41 -1.02 8.11
CA GLY A 34 3.06 -0.47 8.00
C GLY A 34 2.10 -1.46 7.36
N ALA A 35 2.54 -2.13 6.28
CA ALA A 35 1.76 -3.16 5.61
C ALA A 35 1.50 -4.39 6.50
N MET A 36 2.45 -4.80 7.34
CA MET A 36 2.20 -5.87 8.32
C MET A 36 1.18 -5.42 9.37
N GLN A 37 1.26 -4.17 9.82
CA GLN A 37 0.34 -3.62 10.81
C GLN A 37 -1.09 -3.55 10.27
N THR A 38 -1.29 -3.24 8.97
CA THR A 38 -2.64 -3.22 8.38
C THR A 38 -3.32 -4.59 8.42
N TRP A 39 -2.57 -5.70 8.35
CA TRP A 39 -3.17 -7.02 8.56
C TRP A 39 -3.70 -7.18 9.98
N TYR A 40 -2.88 -6.91 10.98
CA TYR A 40 -3.26 -7.14 12.38
C TYR A 40 -4.34 -6.19 12.89
N GLU A 41 -4.40 -4.96 12.37
CA GLU A 41 -5.40 -3.97 12.77
C GLU A 41 -6.68 -4.05 11.94
N TYR A 42 -6.56 -4.27 10.63
CA TYR A 42 -7.63 -4.05 9.66
C TYR A 42 -7.96 -5.29 8.82
N GLY A 43 -7.14 -6.33 8.86
CA GLY A 43 -7.28 -7.51 8.00
C GLY A 43 -6.91 -7.25 6.55
N VAL A 44 -6.14 -6.20 6.23
CA VAL A 44 -5.69 -5.94 4.85
C VAL A 44 -4.40 -6.71 4.59
N LEU A 45 -4.37 -7.51 3.51
CA LEU A 45 -3.23 -8.37 3.19
C LEU A 45 -1.95 -7.54 2.92
N PRO A 46 -0.81 -7.82 3.58
CA PRO A 46 0.39 -6.99 3.47
C PRO A 46 0.96 -6.91 2.05
N SER A 47 1.04 -8.03 1.32
CA SER A 47 1.53 -8.04 -0.07
C SER A 47 0.73 -7.10 -0.98
N VAL A 48 -0.59 -7.05 -0.79
CA VAL A 48 -1.51 -6.19 -1.54
C VAL A 48 -1.32 -4.74 -1.16
N SER A 49 -1.18 -4.43 0.14
CA SER A 49 -0.90 -3.06 0.61
C SER A 49 0.38 -2.50 -0.02
N ILE A 50 1.45 -3.31 -0.05
CA ILE A 50 2.73 -2.93 -0.68
C ILE A 50 2.58 -2.80 -2.19
N ALA A 51 1.87 -3.71 -2.85
CA ALA A 51 1.67 -3.67 -4.30
C ALA A 51 0.87 -2.43 -4.73
N GLN A 52 -0.18 -2.06 -3.99
CA GLN A 52 -0.91 -0.82 -4.21
C GLN A 52 0.01 0.38 -3.99
N ALA A 53 0.78 0.43 -2.90
CA ALA A 53 1.73 1.52 -2.67
C ALA A 53 2.73 1.68 -3.83
N ILE A 54 3.27 0.59 -4.37
CA ILE A 54 4.16 0.61 -5.54
C ILE A 54 3.43 1.19 -6.77
N CYS A 55 2.24 0.68 -7.05
CA CYS A 55 1.44 1.05 -8.22
C CYS A 55 1.01 2.53 -8.19
N GLU A 56 0.49 2.99 -7.05
CA GLU A 56 -0.09 4.33 -6.91
C GLU A 56 0.98 5.43 -6.80
N SER A 57 2.16 5.12 -6.27
CA SER A 57 3.22 6.11 -6.02
C SER A 57 4.44 6.00 -6.94
N ASN A 58 4.42 5.11 -7.93
CA ASN A 58 5.59 4.78 -8.75
C ASN A 58 6.83 4.49 -7.89
N TRP A 59 6.75 3.45 -7.06
CA TRP A 59 7.83 3.08 -6.12
C TRP A 59 8.23 4.20 -5.15
N GLY A 60 7.25 4.99 -4.68
CA GLY A 60 7.45 6.10 -3.74
C GLY A 60 7.98 7.39 -4.37
N THR A 61 8.29 7.40 -5.68
CA THR A 61 8.84 8.60 -6.34
C THR A 61 7.79 9.68 -6.60
N ALA A 62 6.50 9.31 -6.63
CA ALA A 62 5.36 10.17 -6.84
C ALA A 62 4.46 10.20 -5.59
N ALA A 63 5.02 10.57 -4.43
CA ALA A 63 4.33 10.62 -3.14
C ALA A 63 4.47 11.97 -2.43
N PRO A 64 4.00 13.09 -3.03
CA PRO A 64 4.06 14.39 -2.36
C PRO A 64 3.41 14.31 -0.97
N GLY A 65 4.04 14.90 0.04
CA GLY A 65 3.54 14.85 1.43
C GLY A 65 3.47 13.44 2.02
N ASN A 66 4.31 12.52 1.54
CA ASN A 66 4.36 11.10 1.93
C ASN A 66 3.07 10.32 1.63
N ASN A 67 2.19 10.84 0.77
CA ASN A 67 0.90 10.21 0.46
C ASN A 67 1.04 9.24 -0.70
N LEU A 68 1.20 7.95 -0.39
CA LEU A 68 1.44 6.90 -1.40
C LEU A 68 0.20 6.59 -2.25
N PHE A 69 -0.99 6.82 -1.71
CA PHE A 69 -2.25 6.35 -2.31
C PHE A 69 -3.13 7.50 -2.81
N GLY A 70 -2.63 8.74 -2.80
CA GLY A 70 -3.38 9.91 -3.24
C GLY A 70 -4.66 10.18 -2.42
N ILE A 71 -4.68 9.82 -1.14
CA ILE A 71 -5.89 9.99 -0.31
C ILE A 71 -6.17 11.48 -0.09
N LYS A 72 -7.39 11.89 -0.42
CA LYS A 72 -7.86 13.28 -0.25
C LYS A 72 -8.21 13.63 1.20
N GLY A 73 -8.21 14.92 1.49
CA GLY A 73 -8.57 15.49 2.80
C GLY A 73 -7.37 15.87 3.65
N SER A 74 -7.48 15.63 4.95
CA SER A 74 -6.45 15.97 5.95
C SER A 74 -6.18 14.79 6.87
N TYR A 75 -4.91 14.58 7.23
CA TYR A 75 -4.49 13.61 8.24
C TYR A 75 -3.96 14.37 9.47
N ASN A 76 -4.62 14.22 10.62
CA ASN A 76 -4.29 14.98 11.84
C ASN A 76 -4.18 16.50 11.61
N GLY A 77 -5.09 17.04 10.80
CA GLY A 77 -5.11 18.45 10.41
C GLY A 77 -4.06 18.87 9.37
N GLN A 78 -3.21 17.95 8.90
CA GLN A 78 -2.21 18.21 7.86
C GLN A 78 -2.76 17.87 6.47
N SER A 79 -2.63 18.82 5.55
CA SER A 79 -3.06 18.68 4.16
C SER A 79 -2.24 19.58 3.24
N GLN A 80 -2.17 19.22 1.96
CA GLN A 80 -1.55 20.02 0.91
C GLN A 80 -2.48 20.15 -0.28
N LEU A 81 -2.39 21.28 -0.98
CA LEU A 81 -3.21 21.56 -2.16
C LEU A 81 -2.43 21.15 -3.42
N LEU A 82 -2.91 20.14 -4.14
CA LEU A 82 -2.26 19.63 -5.36
C LEU A 82 -3.23 19.68 -6.55
N TRP A 83 -2.66 19.69 -7.75
CA TRP A 83 -3.43 19.50 -8.96
C TRP A 83 -3.82 18.03 -9.15
N THR A 84 -5.06 17.78 -9.58
CA THR A 84 -5.62 16.45 -9.84
C THR A 84 -6.57 16.48 -11.03
N TRP A 85 -6.76 15.33 -11.66
CA TRP A 85 -7.75 15.13 -12.72
C TRP A 85 -9.00 14.48 -12.14
N GLU A 86 -10.14 15.16 -12.24
CA GLU A 86 -11.44 14.65 -11.80
C GLU A 86 -12.35 14.39 -12.99
N VAL A 87 -13.26 13.43 -12.87
CA VAL A 87 -14.28 13.15 -13.89
C VAL A 87 -15.65 13.61 -13.38
N TYR A 88 -16.20 14.67 -13.97
CA TYR A 88 -17.57 15.12 -13.72
C TYR A 88 -18.42 14.89 -14.97
N ASN A 89 -19.51 14.13 -14.85
CA ASN A 89 -20.42 13.83 -15.97
C ASN A 89 -19.70 13.30 -17.22
N GLY A 90 -18.65 12.48 -17.04
CA GLY A 90 -17.84 11.92 -18.13
C GLY A 90 -16.79 12.87 -18.72
N GLN A 91 -16.62 14.09 -18.18
CA GLN A 91 -15.60 15.05 -18.62
C GLN A 91 -14.46 15.12 -17.59
N SER A 92 -13.23 14.90 -18.07
CA SER A 92 -12.03 15.10 -17.26
C SER A 92 -11.72 16.59 -17.11
N VAL A 93 -11.59 17.06 -15.87
CA VAL A 93 -11.21 18.44 -15.52
C VAL A 93 -9.96 18.45 -14.65
N HIS A 94 -9.11 19.46 -14.84
CA HIS A 94 -7.91 19.64 -14.04
C HIS A 94 -8.16 20.71 -12.97
N ILE A 95 -8.21 20.31 -11.72
CA ILE A 95 -8.54 21.18 -10.58
C ILE A 95 -7.52 21.02 -9.46
N LYS A 96 -7.58 21.90 -8.47
CA LYS A 96 -6.87 21.71 -7.21
C LYS A 96 -7.77 21.05 -6.19
N ASP A 97 -7.21 20.10 -5.45
CA ASP A 97 -7.89 19.43 -4.33
C ASP A 97 -6.92 19.23 -3.16
N TRP A 98 -7.48 19.03 -1.96
CA TRP A 98 -6.71 18.82 -0.75
C TRP A 98 -6.38 17.34 -0.59
N PHE A 99 -5.10 17.06 -0.38
CA PHE A 99 -4.58 15.72 -0.15
C PHE A 99 -3.98 15.64 1.25
N ARG A 100 -4.16 14.47 1.89
CA ARG A 100 -3.57 14.18 3.19
C ARG A 100 -2.04 14.30 3.11
N VAL A 101 -1.44 14.77 4.21
CA VAL A 101 0.02 14.81 4.39
C VAL A 101 0.36 13.98 5.61
N TYR A 102 1.33 13.08 5.48
CA TYR A 102 1.70 12.14 6.52
C TYR A 102 3.11 12.42 7.05
N PRO A 103 3.38 12.13 8.35
CA PRO A 103 4.72 12.21 8.92
C PRO A 103 5.73 11.33 8.17
N THR A 104 5.36 10.09 7.85
CA THR A 104 6.14 9.18 7.01
C THR A 104 5.25 8.41 6.04
N VAL A 105 5.87 7.72 5.09
CA VAL A 105 5.17 6.83 4.15
C VAL A 105 4.51 5.65 4.86
N ASN A 106 4.98 5.28 6.05
CA ASN A 106 4.39 4.19 6.84
C ASN A 106 3.01 4.58 7.37
N GLU A 107 2.82 5.80 7.89
CA GLU A 107 1.49 6.30 8.28
C GLU A 107 0.55 6.37 7.09
N SER A 108 1.05 6.65 5.88
CA SER A 108 0.22 6.58 4.67
C SER A 108 -0.30 5.17 4.38
N VAL A 109 0.49 4.12 4.68
CA VAL A 109 0.05 2.72 4.52
C VAL A 109 -0.95 2.32 5.60
N ASN A 110 -0.71 2.70 6.86
CA ASN A 110 -1.66 2.41 7.93
C ASN A 110 -3.02 3.09 7.67
N ASP A 111 -2.99 4.38 7.30
CA ASP A 111 -4.21 5.15 6.99
C ASP A 111 -4.96 4.60 5.76
N HIS A 112 -4.24 4.05 4.78
CA HIS A 112 -4.86 3.33 3.67
C HIS A 112 -5.55 2.03 4.13
N GLY A 113 -4.94 1.28 5.05
CA GLY A 113 -5.58 0.13 5.68
C GLY A 113 -6.89 0.51 6.39
N SER A 114 -6.86 1.61 7.17
CA SER A 114 -8.05 2.17 7.82
C SER A 114 -9.12 2.58 6.79
N PHE A 115 -8.72 3.21 5.69
CA PHE A 115 -9.65 3.57 4.61
C PHE A 115 -10.37 2.36 4.02
N LEU A 116 -9.66 1.25 3.79
CA LEU A 116 -10.28 0.01 3.31
C LEU A 116 -11.21 -0.61 4.36
N TYR A 117 -10.81 -0.59 5.62
CA TYR A 117 -11.58 -1.13 6.74
C TYR A 117 -12.87 -0.37 7.02
N GLU A 118 -12.83 0.96 7.03
CA GLU A 118 -13.98 1.81 7.33
C GLU A 118 -15.00 1.84 6.19
N ASN A 119 -14.55 1.60 4.96
CA ASN A 119 -15.40 1.65 3.78
C ASN A 119 -16.03 0.28 3.50
N SER A 120 -17.30 0.12 3.90
CA SER A 120 -18.09 -1.11 3.75
C SER A 120 -18.06 -1.77 2.37
N ARG A 121 -17.76 -1.00 1.31
CA ARG A 121 -17.49 -1.47 -0.05
C ARG A 121 -16.44 -2.59 -0.10
N TYR A 122 -15.44 -2.55 0.77
CA TYR A 122 -14.28 -3.43 0.75
C TYR A 122 -14.33 -4.52 1.85
N ASN A 123 -15.42 -4.65 2.62
CA ASN A 123 -15.45 -5.60 3.74
C ASN A 123 -15.22 -7.06 3.34
N ASN A 124 -15.48 -7.42 2.08
CA ASN A 124 -15.34 -8.76 1.52
C ASN A 124 -13.87 -9.20 1.31
N LEU A 125 -12.90 -8.27 1.29
CA LEU A 125 -11.49 -8.56 1.07
C LEU A 125 -10.68 -8.62 2.37
N LEU A 126 -11.24 -8.10 3.45
CA LEU A 126 -10.60 -8.13 4.76
C LEU A 126 -10.47 -9.57 5.26
N TRP A 127 -9.33 -9.90 5.85
CA TRP A 127 -8.96 -11.22 6.36
C TRP A 127 -8.87 -12.32 5.29
N ASP A 128 -8.87 -11.97 4.02
CA ASP A 128 -8.60 -12.90 2.92
C ASP A 128 -7.09 -12.96 2.69
N ASN A 129 -6.49 -14.13 2.94
CA ASN A 129 -5.06 -14.37 2.76
C ASN A 129 -4.68 -14.85 1.35
N ASN A 130 -5.60 -14.77 0.40
CA ASN A 130 -5.33 -15.05 -1.00
C ASN A 130 -5.23 -13.75 -1.81
N TYR A 131 -4.00 -13.30 -2.12
CA TYR A 131 -3.81 -12.05 -2.85
C TYR A 131 -4.49 -12.03 -4.23
N TYR A 132 -4.65 -13.17 -4.92
CA TYR A 132 -5.42 -13.19 -6.17
C TYR A 132 -6.88 -12.84 -5.91
N SER A 133 -7.47 -13.39 -4.85
CA SER A 133 -8.84 -13.09 -4.43
C SER A 133 -8.99 -11.62 -4.06
N VAL A 134 -8.08 -11.10 -3.22
CA VAL A 134 -8.08 -9.70 -2.76
C VAL A 134 -7.93 -8.73 -3.93
N CYS A 135 -6.96 -8.93 -4.82
CA CYS A 135 -6.77 -8.05 -5.98
C CYS A 135 -7.98 -8.03 -6.92
N ASN A 136 -8.65 -9.18 -7.10
CA ASN A 136 -9.88 -9.24 -7.90
C ASN A 136 -11.04 -8.51 -7.23
N LYS A 137 -11.23 -8.68 -5.91
CA LYS A 137 -12.26 -7.97 -5.14
C LYS A 137 -12.04 -6.46 -5.18
N LEU A 138 -10.81 -5.98 -4.94
CA LEU A 138 -10.46 -4.56 -5.05
C LEU A 138 -10.93 -3.94 -6.37
N HIS A 139 -10.67 -4.61 -7.50
CA HIS A 139 -11.12 -4.14 -8.81
C HIS A 139 -12.64 -4.22 -8.96
N GLN A 140 -13.26 -5.34 -8.61
CA GLN A 140 -14.72 -5.54 -8.70
C GLN A 140 -15.50 -4.51 -7.88
N ASP A 141 -14.96 -4.15 -6.71
CA ASP A 141 -15.55 -3.19 -5.79
C ASP A 141 -15.25 -1.74 -6.21
N GLY A 142 -14.51 -1.54 -7.29
CA GLY A 142 -14.30 -0.23 -7.92
C GLY A 142 -13.24 0.61 -7.22
N TYR A 143 -12.16 0.01 -6.72
CA TYR A 143 -10.98 0.75 -6.27
C TYR A 143 -10.33 1.51 -7.42
N ALA A 144 -10.23 0.89 -8.60
CA ALA A 144 -9.75 1.52 -9.83
C ALA A 144 -10.66 1.18 -11.00
N THR A 145 -10.75 2.08 -11.98
CA THR A 145 -11.55 1.89 -13.20
C THR A 145 -10.79 1.15 -14.30
N ALA A 146 -9.47 1.02 -14.17
CA ALA A 146 -8.64 0.34 -15.15
C ALA A 146 -8.93 -1.18 -15.15
N PRO A 147 -9.32 -1.78 -16.29
CA PRO A 147 -9.71 -3.19 -16.36
C PRO A 147 -8.56 -4.15 -16.04
N THR A 148 -7.31 -3.67 -16.08
CA THR A 148 -6.10 -4.44 -15.79
C THR A 148 -5.65 -4.32 -14.34
N TYR A 149 -6.35 -3.56 -13.48
CA TYR A 149 -5.85 -3.21 -12.15
C TYR A 149 -5.50 -4.43 -11.30
N ALA A 150 -6.40 -5.42 -11.22
CA ALA A 150 -6.15 -6.66 -10.47
C ALA A 150 -4.89 -7.38 -10.97
N ASN A 151 -4.74 -7.54 -12.29
CA ASN A 151 -3.57 -8.17 -12.89
C ASN A 151 -2.30 -7.36 -12.67
N THR A 152 -2.36 -6.03 -12.68
CA THR A 152 -1.22 -5.16 -12.36
C THR A 152 -0.72 -5.44 -10.95
N LEU A 153 -1.62 -5.48 -9.95
CA LEU A 153 -1.23 -5.77 -8.57
C LEU A 153 -0.65 -7.18 -8.42
N ILE A 154 -1.31 -8.20 -8.99
CA ILE A 154 -0.82 -9.59 -8.98
C ILE A 154 0.59 -9.68 -9.57
N ASN A 155 0.83 -9.02 -10.70
CA ASN A 155 2.15 -9.01 -11.33
C ASN A 155 3.20 -8.31 -10.47
N ILE A 156 2.86 -7.20 -9.80
CA ILE A 156 3.77 -6.52 -8.87
C ILE A 156 4.14 -7.45 -7.71
N ILE A 157 3.14 -8.15 -7.12
CA ILE A 157 3.34 -9.12 -6.05
C ILE A 157 4.31 -10.21 -6.49
N HIS A 158 4.07 -10.83 -7.65
CA HIS A 158 4.95 -11.89 -8.17
C HIS A 158 6.36 -11.39 -8.49
N ALA A 159 6.46 -10.31 -9.26
CA ALA A 159 7.74 -9.81 -9.76
C ALA A 159 8.65 -9.29 -8.63
N SER A 160 8.06 -8.82 -7.53
CA SER A 160 8.78 -8.29 -6.37
C SER A 160 8.81 -9.27 -5.18
N GLY A 161 8.27 -10.50 -5.36
CA GLY A 161 8.19 -11.53 -4.33
C GLY A 161 7.46 -11.10 -3.07
N LEU A 162 6.38 -10.30 -3.16
CA LEU A 162 5.73 -9.71 -1.98
C LEU A 162 4.87 -10.71 -1.19
N ASP A 163 4.55 -11.85 -1.76
CA ASP A 163 3.80 -12.94 -1.11
C ASP A 163 4.51 -13.49 0.14
N GLN A 164 5.82 -13.31 0.23
CA GLN A 164 6.61 -13.59 1.43
C GLN A 164 6.13 -12.82 2.69
N PHE A 165 5.50 -11.66 2.53
CA PHE A 165 4.96 -10.88 3.65
C PHE A 165 3.64 -11.46 4.17
N ASP A 166 3.02 -12.36 3.41
CA ASP A 166 1.77 -13.01 3.78
C ASP A 166 2.00 -14.38 4.45
N GLU A 167 3.26 -14.87 4.48
CA GLU A 167 3.59 -16.17 5.05
C GLU A 167 3.26 -16.22 6.55
N GLY A 168 2.39 -17.16 6.93
CA GLY A 168 2.00 -17.37 8.33
C GLY A 168 0.82 -16.54 8.80
N LEU A 169 0.11 -15.84 7.91
CA LEU A 169 -1.10 -15.07 8.17
C LEU A 169 -2.41 -15.87 7.96
#